data_AF-A0A497SMG8-F1
#
_entry.id   AF-A0A497SMG8-F1
#
_cell.length_a   1.000
_cell.length_b   1.000
_cell.length_c   1.000
_cell.angle_alpha   90.00
_cell.angle_beta   90.00
_cell.angle_gamma   90.00
#
_symmetry.space_group_name_H-M   'P 1'
#
loop_
_entity.id
_entity.type
_entity.pdbx_description
1 polymer ?
#
loop_
_entity_poly.entity_id
_entity_poly.type
_entity_poly.pdbx_seq_one_letter_code
_entity_poly.pdbx_strand_id
1 'polypeptide(L)'
;MKEEAVEFLKNLKEEVKIVSHKDTDGICSLAILLNFLNKRKIKYSYELTEVPIEKLEIKKVMIFLDINLDNALKFASEKTLIIDHHQFDKKPKIPFYNPREKDPKSYIPASYLVYEVCSELEDMEETKWIAAVGVIGDKGDENSEFCRKFVEDFENREELDLISDYIFSATLVEHDKEYKILDILLNAKSSKEVVQNLYLKECYNIIQNEISKSNNKIEREGNIIFVEVISPYNIKSIIATQILEKNKDAIVVAYSIFKDSYNISIRTNTEINLGEIVKKVAKVCGGDGGGHRKAAGARIKRDKIEIFKEAFIFEVESFLNKFINYA
;
A
#
# COMPACT_ATOMS: atom_id res chain seq x y z
N MET A 1 20.75 -8.53 7.02
CA MET A 1 19.39 -8.19 6.55
C MET A 1 19.49 -7.36 5.29
N LYS A 2 19.78 -6.05 5.37
CA LYS A 2 20.09 -5.21 4.20
C LYS A 2 21.27 -5.78 3.41
N GLU A 3 22.27 -6.31 4.12
CA GLU A 3 23.49 -6.88 3.54
C GLU A 3 23.21 -8.04 2.57
N GLU A 4 22.15 -8.84 2.81
CA GLU A 4 21.78 -9.94 1.90
C GLU A 4 21.24 -9.39 0.58
N ALA A 5 20.43 -8.33 0.61
CA ALA A 5 19.93 -7.66 -0.58
C ALA A 5 21.05 -6.93 -1.34
N VAL A 6 21.92 -6.24 -0.61
CA VAL A 6 23.10 -5.57 -1.20
C VAL A 6 24.00 -6.61 -1.88
N GLU A 7 24.33 -7.72 -1.22
CA GLU A 7 25.18 -8.76 -1.81
C GLU A 7 24.50 -9.45 -3.01
N PHE A 8 23.18 -9.67 -2.96
CA PHE A 8 22.43 -10.19 -4.10
C PHE A 8 22.51 -9.25 -5.31
N LEU A 9 22.17 -7.96 -5.15
CA LEU A 9 22.19 -6.99 -6.24
C LEU A 9 23.61 -6.66 -6.72
N LYS A 10 24.61 -6.73 -5.84
CA LYS A 10 26.03 -6.59 -6.19
C LYS A 10 26.50 -7.68 -7.16
N ASN A 11 26.04 -8.91 -6.95
CA ASN A 11 26.43 -10.07 -7.76
C ASN A 11 25.47 -10.36 -8.93
N LEU A 12 24.40 -9.58 -9.08
CA LEU A 12 23.42 -9.77 -10.14
C LEU A 12 24.02 -9.43 -11.51
N LYS A 13 24.12 -10.42 -12.39
CA LYS A 13 24.62 -10.28 -13.78
C LYS A 13 23.70 -10.92 -14.82
N GLU A 14 22.80 -11.78 -14.38
CA GLU A 14 21.89 -12.54 -15.23
C GLU A 14 20.59 -11.76 -15.45
N GLU A 15 19.83 -12.14 -16.47
CA GLU A 15 18.49 -11.58 -16.68
C GLU A 15 17.58 -11.92 -15.50
N VAL A 16 16.86 -10.91 -15.00
CA VAL A 16 16.01 -11.01 -13.82
C VAL A 16 14.55 -10.75 -14.15
N LYS A 17 13.63 -11.51 -13.55
CA LYS A 17 12.21 -11.17 -13.53
C LYS A 17 11.87 -10.50 -12.21
N ILE A 18 11.25 -9.33 -12.29
CA ILE A 18 10.84 -8.54 -11.13
C ILE A 18 9.33 -8.60 -11.01
N VAL A 19 8.82 -8.80 -9.80
CA VAL A 19 7.40 -8.79 -9.51
C VAL A 19 7.16 -7.78 -8.41
N SER A 20 6.38 -6.76 -8.72
CA SER A 20 6.11 -5.67 -7.77
C SER A 20 4.63 -5.52 -7.53
N HIS A 21 4.26 -5.09 -6.32
CA HIS A 21 2.89 -4.69 -6.06
C HIS A 21 2.52 -3.49 -6.93
N LYS A 22 1.23 -3.36 -7.25
CA LYS A 22 0.74 -2.35 -8.21
C LYS A 22 0.20 -1.07 -7.56
N ASP A 23 0.34 -0.92 -6.25
CA ASP A 23 0.04 0.35 -5.58
C ASP A 23 1.20 1.34 -5.70
N THR A 24 1.09 2.49 -5.03
CA THR A 24 2.09 3.55 -5.09
C THR A 24 3.46 3.09 -4.62
N ASP A 25 3.56 2.34 -3.50
CA ASP A 25 4.85 1.89 -2.96
C ASP A 25 5.52 0.85 -3.86
N GLY A 26 4.76 -0.13 -4.35
CA GLY A 26 5.26 -1.12 -5.30
C GLY A 26 5.64 -0.53 -6.67
N ILE A 27 4.88 0.41 -7.22
CA ILE A 27 5.24 1.09 -8.48
C ILE A 27 6.52 1.91 -8.30
N CYS A 28 6.64 2.67 -7.21
CA CYS A 28 7.84 3.45 -6.89
C CYS A 28 9.06 2.53 -6.66
N SER A 29 8.88 1.44 -5.92
CA SER A 29 9.91 0.40 -5.71
C SER A 29 10.45 -0.13 -7.03
N LEU A 30 9.55 -0.47 -7.96
CA LEU A 30 9.93 -0.96 -9.28
C LEU A 30 10.68 0.13 -10.08
N ALA A 31 10.19 1.37 -10.11
CA ALA A 31 10.84 2.46 -10.83
C ALA A 31 12.30 2.67 -10.37
N ILE A 32 12.54 2.64 -9.06
CA ILE A 32 13.87 2.79 -8.46
C ILE A 32 14.77 1.61 -8.86
N LEU A 33 14.29 0.37 -8.74
CA LEU A 33 15.09 -0.81 -9.11
C LEU A 33 15.40 -0.83 -10.61
N LEU A 34 14.45 -0.47 -11.48
CA LEU A 34 14.68 -0.44 -12.92
C LEU A 34 15.72 0.63 -13.30
N ASN A 35 15.70 1.80 -12.66
CA ASN A 35 16.75 2.81 -12.84
C ASN A 35 18.15 2.23 -12.48
N PHE A 36 18.26 1.56 -11.32
CA PHE A 36 19.49 0.88 -10.90
C PHE A 36 19.97 -0.18 -11.91
N LEU A 37 19.08 -1.05 -12.38
CA LEU A 37 19.41 -2.11 -13.35
C LEU A 37 19.83 -1.52 -14.70
N ASN A 38 19.22 -0.41 -15.12
CA ASN A 38 19.60 0.31 -16.33
C ASN A 38 21.02 0.88 -16.25
N LYS A 39 21.40 1.49 -15.11
CA LYS A 39 22.79 1.95 -14.87
C LYS A 39 23.79 0.80 -15.00
N ARG A 40 23.42 -0.40 -14.52
CA ARG A 40 24.24 -1.62 -14.61
C ARG A 40 24.12 -2.40 -15.91
N LYS A 41 23.24 -1.97 -16.84
CA LYS A 41 22.94 -2.67 -18.10
C LYS A 41 22.52 -4.14 -17.89
N ILE A 42 21.82 -4.41 -16.79
CA ILE A 42 21.29 -5.74 -16.48
C ILE A 42 19.94 -5.88 -17.20
N LYS A 43 19.75 -6.98 -17.93
CA LYS A 43 18.49 -7.27 -18.60
C LYS A 43 17.42 -7.65 -17.59
N TYR A 44 16.20 -7.20 -17.82
CA TYR A 44 15.09 -7.52 -16.94
C TYR A 44 13.77 -7.70 -17.69
N SER A 45 12.86 -8.42 -17.05
CA SER A 45 11.42 -8.37 -17.31
C SER A 45 10.72 -8.03 -16.00
N TYR A 46 9.52 -7.46 -16.05
CA TYR A 46 8.79 -7.10 -14.84
C TYR A 46 7.28 -7.30 -14.98
N GLU A 47 6.61 -7.45 -13.85
CA GLU A 47 5.17 -7.63 -13.74
C GLU A 47 4.66 -6.87 -12.53
N LEU A 48 3.68 -5.98 -12.73
CA LEU A 48 2.94 -5.31 -11.67
C LEU A 48 1.69 -6.12 -11.34
N THR A 49 1.47 -6.44 -10.07
CA THR A 49 0.42 -7.38 -9.66
C THR A 49 -0.26 -6.99 -8.35
N GLU A 50 -1.42 -7.61 -8.09
CA GLU A 50 -2.08 -7.59 -6.77
C GLU A 50 -1.80 -8.90 -6.04
N VAL A 51 -1.87 -8.85 -4.71
CA VAL A 51 -1.90 -10.03 -3.87
C VAL A 51 -3.35 -10.44 -3.56
N PRO A 52 -3.69 -11.75 -3.59
CA PRO A 52 -2.80 -12.88 -3.87
C PRO A 52 -2.49 -13.06 -5.36
N ILE A 53 -1.26 -13.48 -5.65
CA ILE A 53 -0.80 -13.76 -7.02
C ILE A 53 -1.35 -15.13 -7.45
N GLU A 54 -2.21 -15.17 -8.47
CA GLU A 54 -2.83 -16.41 -8.95
C GLU A 54 -1.89 -17.24 -9.83
N LYS A 55 -1.20 -16.58 -10.76
CA LYS A 55 -0.30 -17.20 -11.73
C LYS A 55 0.85 -16.26 -12.02
N LEU A 56 2.04 -16.84 -12.11
CA LEU A 56 3.25 -16.10 -12.42
C LEU A 56 4.24 -17.05 -13.11
N GLU A 57 4.80 -16.61 -14.23
CA GLU A 57 5.91 -17.34 -14.86
C GLU A 57 7.18 -17.19 -14.02
N ILE A 58 7.73 -18.32 -13.54
CA ILE A 58 8.96 -18.36 -12.74
C ILE A 58 10.17 -18.38 -13.68
N LYS A 59 11.10 -17.44 -13.48
CA LYS A 59 12.41 -17.39 -14.16
C LYS A 59 13.53 -17.79 -13.21
N LYS A 60 14.74 -18.02 -13.76
CA LYS A 60 15.92 -18.42 -12.97
C LYS A 60 16.26 -17.44 -11.84
N VAL A 61 16.15 -16.13 -12.12
CA VAL A 61 16.37 -15.07 -11.13
C VAL A 61 15.08 -14.28 -10.96
N MET A 62 14.61 -14.19 -9.72
CA MET A 62 13.39 -13.50 -9.32
C MET A 62 13.70 -12.42 -8.28
N ILE A 63 13.09 -11.25 -8.41
CA ILE A 63 13.04 -10.22 -7.37
C ILE A 63 11.59 -9.90 -7.07
N PHE A 64 11.18 -9.94 -5.81
CA PHE A 64 9.87 -9.52 -5.36
C PHE A 64 9.98 -8.22 -4.56
N LEU A 65 9.17 -7.23 -4.91
CA LEU A 65 9.12 -5.91 -4.29
C LEU A 65 7.71 -5.65 -3.74
N ASP A 66 7.62 -5.32 -2.46
CA ASP A 66 6.33 -5.05 -1.80
C ASP A 66 5.30 -6.20 -1.91
N ILE A 67 5.79 -7.44 -2.03
CA ILE A 67 4.96 -8.63 -2.03
C ILE A 67 5.21 -9.37 -0.72
N ASN A 68 4.14 -9.57 0.05
CA ASN A 68 4.24 -10.30 1.31
C ASN A 68 4.90 -11.70 1.12
N LEU A 69 5.63 -12.11 2.15
CA LEU A 69 6.50 -13.29 2.11
C LEU A 69 5.78 -14.56 1.62
N ASP A 70 4.57 -14.82 2.09
CA ASP A 70 3.80 -16.02 1.75
C ASP A 70 3.40 -16.07 0.26
N ASN A 71 3.12 -14.93 -0.37
CA ASN A 71 2.85 -14.90 -1.80
C ASN A 71 4.12 -15.00 -2.62
N ALA A 72 5.20 -14.31 -2.23
CA ALA A 72 6.48 -14.37 -2.93
C ALA A 72 7.08 -15.79 -2.92
N LEU A 73 7.05 -16.49 -1.77
CA LEU A 73 7.64 -17.83 -1.63
C LEU A 73 6.98 -18.90 -2.52
N LYS A 74 5.70 -18.74 -2.89
CA LYS A 74 5.02 -19.66 -3.83
C LYS A 74 5.67 -19.67 -5.21
N PHE A 75 6.39 -18.61 -5.56
CA PHE A 75 6.99 -18.40 -6.87
C PHE A 75 8.50 -18.17 -6.80
N ALA A 76 9.13 -18.49 -5.66
CA ALA A 76 10.57 -18.43 -5.51
C ALA A 76 11.27 -19.40 -6.49
N SER A 77 12.41 -18.97 -7.02
CA SER A 77 13.28 -19.72 -7.91
C SER A 77 14.67 -19.95 -7.32
N GLU A 78 15.60 -20.47 -8.12
CA GLU A 78 17.00 -20.72 -7.75
C GLU A 78 17.67 -19.49 -7.11
N LYS A 79 17.47 -18.31 -7.71
CA LYS A 79 18.00 -17.05 -7.20
C LYS A 79 16.86 -16.09 -6.94
N THR A 80 16.42 -16.03 -5.70
CA THR A 80 15.31 -15.16 -5.28
C THR A 80 15.79 -14.13 -4.29
N LEU A 81 15.41 -12.86 -4.52
CA LEU A 81 15.47 -11.79 -3.52
C LEU A 81 14.05 -11.29 -3.25
N ILE A 82 13.75 -11.05 -1.99
CA ILE A 82 12.50 -10.42 -1.56
C ILE A 82 12.87 -9.16 -0.76
N ILE A 83 12.37 -8.00 -1.19
CA ILE A 83 12.45 -6.73 -0.44
C ILE A 83 11.01 -6.32 -0.13
N ASP A 84 10.65 -6.36 1.16
CA ASP A 84 9.26 -6.23 1.62
C ASP A 84 9.22 -5.61 3.02
N HIS A 85 8.05 -5.08 3.41
CA HIS A 85 7.80 -4.46 4.70
C HIS A 85 6.58 -5.06 5.44
N HIS A 86 5.89 -6.04 4.86
CA HIS A 86 4.73 -6.69 5.48
C HIS A 86 5.12 -7.51 6.72
N GLN A 87 4.13 -7.83 7.55
CA GLN A 87 4.29 -8.77 8.66
C GLN A 87 4.61 -10.18 8.12
N PHE A 88 5.53 -10.86 8.79
CA PHE A 88 5.91 -12.24 8.47
C PHE A 88 6.20 -13.04 9.73
N ASP A 89 5.93 -14.34 9.70
CA ASP A 89 6.09 -15.21 10.87
C ASP A 89 7.53 -15.68 11.05
N LYS A 90 8.17 -16.11 9.96
CA LYS A 90 9.52 -16.68 10.00
C LYS A 90 10.35 -16.24 8.80
N LYS A 91 11.57 -15.79 9.08
CA LYS A 91 12.56 -15.43 8.05
C LYS A 91 12.81 -16.62 7.10
N PRO A 92 12.79 -16.42 5.77
CA PRO A 92 13.08 -17.48 4.82
C PRO A 92 14.60 -17.76 4.73
N LYS A 93 14.97 -18.91 4.15
CA LYS A 93 16.37 -19.25 3.86
C LYS A 93 16.81 -18.80 2.45
N ILE A 94 16.32 -17.65 2.02
CA ILE A 94 16.70 -16.98 0.77
C ILE A 94 16.99 -15.51 1.09
N PRO A 95 17.76 -14.80 0.24
CA PRO A 95 17.99 -13.36 0.40
C PRO A 95 16.68 -12.60 0.65
N PHE A 96 16.61 -11.96 1.81
CA PHE A 96 15.40 -11.30 2.28
C PHE A 96 15.76 -10.01 3.02
N TYR A 97 15.14 -8.92 2.62
CA TYR A 97 15.23 -7.65 3.32
C TYR A 97 13.87 -7.17 3.76
N ASN A 98 13.62 -7.25 5.07
CA ASN A 98 12.44 -6.68 5.71
C ASN A 98 12.85 -6.12 7.10
N PRO A 99 12.58 -4.84 7.39
CA PRO A 99 13.00 -4.20 8.63
C PRO A 99 12.33 -4.82 9.88
N ARG A 100 11.19 -5.51 9.70
CA ARG A 100 10.49 -6.21 10.78
C ARG A 100 11.24 -7.42 11.34
N GLU A 101 12.33 -7.86 10.69
CA GLU A 101 13.25 -8.86 11.26
C GLU A 101 13.94 -8.33 12.53
N LYS A 102 14.22 -7.02 12.60
CA LYS A 102 14.81 -6.37 13.80
C LYS A 102 13.76 -5.80 14.73
N ASP A 103 12.76 -5.13 14.18
CA ASP A 103 11.67 -4.51 14.94
C ASP A 103 10.32 -4.85 14.31
N PRO A 104 9.54 -5.78 14.91
CA PRO A 104 8.23 -6.17 14.40
C PRO A 104 7.25 -5.00 14.20
N LYS A 105 7.47 -3.86 14.87
CA LYS A 105 6.65 -2.65 14.77
C LYS A 105 7.13 -1.67 13.70
N SER A 106 8.30 -1.90 13.08
CA SER A 106 8.86 -1.05 12.04
C SER A 106 7.86 -0.79 10.92
N TYR A 107 7.81 0.44 10.41
CA TYR A 107 6.95 0.84 9.31
C TYR A 107 7.79 1.63 8.31
N ILE A 108 8.61 0.93 7.53
CA ILE A 108 9.44 1.52 6.48
C ILE A 108 9.00 0.91 5.16
N PRO A 109 8.33 1.67 4.27
CA PRO A 109 7.83 1.19 2.98
C PRO A 109 8.93 0.64 2.07
N ALA A 110 8.56 -0.28 1.18
CA ALA A 110 9.47 -1.00 0.29
C ALA A 110 10.24 -0.05 -0.64
N SER A 111 9.63 1.04 -1.09
CA SER A 111 10.30 2.01 -1.98
C SER A 111 11.53 2.64 -1.33
N TYR A 112 11.48 2.91 -0.02
CA TYR A 112 12.65 3.34 0.74
C TYR A 112 13.69 2.23 0.85
N LEU A 113 13.27 1.00 1.16
CA LEU A 113 14.19 -0.15 1.31
C LEU A 113 14.95 -0.43 0.00
N VAL A 114 14.26 -0.35 -1.14
CA VAL A 114 14.87 -0.52 -2.47
C VAL A 114 15.85 0.62 -2.76
N TYR A 115 15.44 1.88 -2.52
CA TYR A 115 16.33 3.04 -2.67
C TYR A 115 17.58 2.91 -1.81
N GLU A 116 17.44 2.52 -0.54
CA GLU A 116 18.56 2.35 0.38
C GLU A 116 19.54 1.30 -0.15
N VAL A 117 19.06 0.11 -0.52
CA VAL A 117 19.93 -0.97 -1.03
C VAL A 117 20.62 -0.56 -2.33
N CYS A 118 19.89 0.07 -3.27
CA CYS A 118 20.47 0.51 -4.54
C CYS A 118 21.51 1.62 -4.34
N SER A 119 21.30 2.52 -3.38
CA SER A 119 22.21 3.64 -3.07
C SER A 119 23.55 3.19 -2.45
N GLU A 120 23.61 2.00 -1.86
CA GLU A 120 24.87 1.39 -1.40
C GLU A 120 25.78 0.94 -2.58
N LEU A 121 25.20 0.86 -3.77
CA LEU A 121 25.80 0.19 -4.92
C LEU A 121 25.99 1.09 -6.13
N GLU A 122 25.17 2.13 -6.29
CA GLU A 122 25.21 3.12 -7.37
C GLU A 122 24.76 4.50 -6.85
N ASP A 123 25.05 5.57 -7.60
CA ASP A 123 24.45 6.89 -7.33
C ASP A 123 22.98 6.92 -7.78
N MET A 124 22.10 6.97 -6.80
CA MET A 124 20.63 6.90 -6.95
C MET A 124 19.93 8.21 -6.59
N GLU A 125 20.65 9.33 -6.39
CA GLU A 125 20.07 10.60 -5.91
C GLU A 125 18.89 11.07 -6.78
N GLU A 126 18.94 10.84 -8.10
CA GLU A 126 17.88 11.18 -9.05
C GLU A 126 16.55 10.45 -8.82
N THR A 127 16.56 9.33 -8.09
CA THR A 127 15.37 8.53 -7.74
C THR A 127 14.94 8.70 -6.28
N LYS A 128 15.68 9.47 -5.48
CA LYS A 128 15.40 9.65 -4.06
C LYS A 128 14.00 10.22 -3.81
N TRP A 129 13.56 11.16 -4.66
CA TRP A 129 12.20 11.71 -4.59
C TRP A 129 11.12 10.67 -4.93
N ILE A 130 11.41 9.68 -5.79
CA ILE A 130 10.48 8.57 -6.09
C ILE A 130 10.31 7.69 -4.85
N ALA A 131 11.38 7.46 -4.09
CA ALA A 131 11.32 6.75 -2.82
C ALA A 131 10.45 7.51 -1.80
N ALA A 132 10.59 8.84 -1.72
CA ALA A 132 9.74 9.66 -0.86
C ALA A 132 8.26 9.61 -1.26
N VAL A 133 7.95 9.62 -2.57
CA VAL A 133 6.57 9.43 -3.06
C VAL A 133 6.00 8.08 -2.64
N GLY A 134 6.75 6.99 -2.77
CA GLY A 134 6.30 5.67 -2.33
C GLY A 134 6.10 5.60 -0.81
N VAL A 135 6.99 6.24 -0.04
CA VAL A 135 6.86 6.37 1.42
C VAL A 135 5.56 7.09 1.81
N ILE A 136 5.23 8.20 1.15
CA ILE A 136 3.96 8.93 1.37
C ILE A 136 2.78 8.06 0.96
N GLY A 137 2.88 7.37 -0.18
CA GLY A 137 1.83 6.52 -0.72
C GLY A 137 1.39 5.41 0.24
N ASP A 138 2.34 4.82 0.96
CA ASP A 138 2.08 3.79 1.97
C ASP A 138 2.01 4.33 3.41
N LYS A 139 1.93 5.65 3.58
CA LYS A 139 1.78 6.31 4.89
C LYS A 139 2.94 6.06 5.84
N GLY A 140 4.15 5.85 5.32
CA GLY A 140 5.35 5.70 6.12
C GLY A 140 5.69 6.97 6.89
N ASP A 141 5.48 8.16 6.31
CA ASP A 141 5.69 9.46 6.95
C ASP A 141 4.74 9.71 8.15
N GLU A 142 3.55 9.14 8.12
CA GLU A 142 2.60 9.18 9.24
C GLU A 142 2.96 8.16 10.33
N ASN A 143 3.42 6.96 9.95
CA ASN A 143 3.57 5.81 10.84
C ASN A 143 5.01 5.50 11.31
N SER A 144 6.01 6.23 10.80
CA SER A 144 7.42 6.07 11.15
C SER A 144 8.10 7.43 11.27
N GLU A 145 8.66 7.73 12.45
CA GLU A 145 9.41 8.97 12.69
C GLU A 145 10.61 9.10 11.74
N PHE A 146 11.23 7.98 11.41
CA PHE A 146 12.34 7.92 10.45
C PHE A 146 11.88 8.34 9.05
N CYS A 147 10.80 7.75 8.55
CA CYS A 147 10.25 8.07 7.24
C CYS A 147 9.71 9.50 7.19
N ARG A 148 9.16 10.00 8.29
CA ARG A 148 8.72 11.40 8.40
C ARG A 148 9.88 12.36 8.17
N LYS A 149 10.99 12.18 8.90
CA LYS A 149 12.20 13.00 8.72
C LYS A 149 12.73 12.90 7.30
N PHE A 150 12.78 11.69 6.74
CA PHE A 150 13.21 11.48 5.36
C PHE A 150 12.38 12.29 4.34
N VAL A 151 11.06 12.37 4.52
CA VAL A 151 10.17 13.15 3.64
C VAL A 151 10.25 14.66 3.94
N GLU A 152 10.39 15.05 5.21
CA GLU A 152 10.53 16.46 5.63
C GLU A 152 11.83 17.12 5.15
N ASP A 153 12.86 16.33 4.84
CA ASP A 153 14.12 16.82 4.26
C ASP A 153 13.96 17.35 2.82
N PHE A 154 12.81 17.15 2.17
CA PHE A 154 12.52 17.68 0.84
C PHE A 154 11.82 19.04 0.92
N GLU A 155 12.46 20.08 0.36
CA GLU A 155 11.88 21.43 0.26
C GLU A 155 10.54 21.46 -0.48
N ASN A 156 10.33 20.50 -1.39
CA ASN A 156 9.16 20.38 -2.25
C ASN A 156 8.18 19.27 -1.80
N ARG A 157 8.02 19.06 -0.49
CA ARG A 157 7.11 18.05 0.08
C ARG A 157 5.69 18.08 -0.52
N GLU A 158 5.10 19.26 -0.71
CA GLU A 158 3.76 19.39 -1.29
C GLU A 158 3.67 18.82 -2.72
N GLU A 159 4.76 18.90 -3.50
CA GLU A 159 4.82 18.27 -4.82
C GLU A 159 4.80 16.74 -4.69
N LEU A 160 5.52 16.20 -3.71
CA LEU A 160 5.59 14.75 -3.48
C LEU A 160 4.25 14.18 -3.00
N ASP A 161 3.56 14.91 -2.10
CA ASP A 161 2.20 14.59 -1.64
C ASP A 161 1.25 14.54 -2.85
N LEU A 162 1.31 15.55 -3.73
CA LEU A 162 0.46 15.61 -4.93
C LEU A 162 0.78 14.49 -5.93
N ILE A 163 2.06 14.13 -6.11
CA ILE A 163 2.44 13.01 -6.97
C ILE A 163 1.90 11.69 -6.41
N SER A 164 1.98 11.48 -5.10
CA SER A 164 1.40 10.30 -4.45
C SER A 164 -0.11 10.23 -4.72
N ASP A 165 -0.84 11.34 -4.56
CA ASP A 165 -2.27 11.42 -4.85
C ASP A 165 -2.60 11.21 -6.33
N TYR A 166 -1.74 11.69 -7.23
CA TYR A 166 -1.85 11.49 -8.67
C TYR A 166 -1.69 10.02 -9.04
N ILE A 167 -0.65 9.36 -8.53
CA ILE A 167 -0.41 7.92 -8.74
C ILE A 167 -1.61 7.15 -8.21
N PHE A 168 -2.00 7.39 -6.95
CA PHE A 168 -3.13 6.71 -6.34
C PHE A 168 -4.42 6.92 -7.13
N SER A 169 -4.73 8.14 -7.56
CA SER A 169 -5.91 8.42 -8.37
C SER A 169 -5.87 7.70 -9.72
N ALA A 170 -4.73 7.70 -10.40
CA ALA A 170 -4.55 6.93 -11.62
C ALA A 170 -4.79 5.43 -11.38
N THR A 171 -4.34 4.88 -10.24
CA THR A 171 -4.63 3.48 -9.86
C THR A 171 -6.13 3.17 -9.66
N LEU A 172 -7.02 4.17 -9.70
CA LEU A 172 -8.47 3.99 -9.57
C LEU A 172 -9.25 4.12 -10.90
N VAL A 173 -8.71 4.76 -11.94
CA VAL A 173 -9.52 5.15 -13.13
C VAL A 173 -9.63 4.06 -14.22
N GLU A 174 -8.51 3.56 -14.76
CA GLU A 174 -8.53 2.69 -15.97
C GLU A 174 -8.02 1.25 -15.70
N HIS A 175 -7.91 0.41 -16.72
CA HIS A 175 -7.16 -0.86 -16.66
C HIS A 175 -5.72 -0.65 -17.16
N ASP A 176 -4.74 -1.41 -16.64
CA ASP A 176 -3.32 -1.41 -17.04
C ASP A 176 -2.58 -0.05 -16.95
N LYS A 177 -3.12 0.91 -16.18
CA LYS A 177 -2.50 2.22 -15.99
C LYS A 177 -1.17 2.18 -15.26
N GLU A 178 -0.91 1.12 -14.48
CA GLU A 178 0.24 1.02 -13.59
C GLU A 178 1.54 1.01 -14.41
N TYR A 179 1.52 0.42 -15.60
CA TYR A 179 2.62 0.48 -16.57
C TYR A 179 2.83 1.89 -17.15
N LYS A 180 1.75 2.65 -17.36
CA LYS A 180 1.83 4.04 -17.82
C LYS A 180 2.36 4.97 -16.72
N ILE A 181 1.95 4.75 -15.47
CA ILE A 181 2.50 5.46 -14.31
C ILE A 181 4.00 5.17 -14.20
N LEU A 182 4.39 3.89 -14.28
CA LEU A 182 5.80 3.48 -14.24
C LEU A 182 6.61 4.17 -15.35
N ASP A 183 6.11 4.18 -16.59
CA ASP A 183 6.77 4.85 -17.72
C ASP A 183 6.94 6.36 -17.47
N ILE A 184 5.93 7.03 -16.91
CA ILE A 184 6.03 8.44 -16.52
C ILE A 184 7.14 8.64 -15.48
N LEU A 185 7.21 7.80 -14.45
CA LEU A 185 8.23 7.90 -13.40
C LEU A 185 9.65 7.64 -13.94
N LEU A 186 9.81 6.67 -14.84
CA LEU A 186 11.12 6.32 -15.41
C LEU A 186 11.67 7.40 -16.34
N ASN A 187 10.79 8.15 -17.01
CA ASN A 187 11.20 9.19 -17.96
C ASN A 187 11.26 10.61 -17.35
N ALA A 188 10.67 10.80 -16.15
CA ALA A 188 10.69 12.09 -15.48
C ALA A 188 12.07 12.40 -14.88
N LYS A 189 12.57 13.61 -15.13
CA LYS A 189 13.85 14.08 -14.57
C LYS A 189 13.70 14.72 -13.19
N SER A 190 12.47 15.05 -12.81
CA SER A 190 12.15 15.69 -11.53
C SER A 190 10.69 15.47 -11.14
N SER A 191 10.38 15.63 -9.87
CA SER A 191 9.01 15.66 -9.33
C SER A 191 8.12 16.64 -10.10
N LYS A 192 8.65 17.83 -10.45
CA LYS A 192 7.93 18.88 -11.17
C LYS A 192 7.40 18.43 -12.53
N GLU A 193 8.15 17.62 -13.26
CA GLU A 193 7.70 17.06 -14.55
C GLU A 193 6.50 16.12 -14.36
N VAL A 194 6.48 15.35 -13.26
CA VAL A 194 5.36 14.47 -12.91
C VAL A 194 4.13 15.25 -12.49
N VAL A 195 4.29 16.32 -11.69
CA VAL A 195 3.19 17.23 -11.32
C VAL A 195 2.55 17.89 -12.55
N GLN A 196 3.33 18.15 -13.59
CA GLN A 196 2.86 18.74 -14.85
C GLN A 196 2.30 17.71 -15.85
N ASN A 197 2.40 16.41 -15.55
CA ASN A 197 1.92 15.36 -16.43
C ASN A 197 0.39 15.41 -16.59
N LEU A 198 -0.07 15.64 -17.82
CA LEU A 198 -1.48 15.83 -18.12
C LEU A 198 -2.34 14.60 -17.81
N TYR A 199 -1.82 13.39 -18.05
CA TYR A 199 -2.56 12.16 -17.79
C TYR A 199 -2.82 11.96 -16.30
N LEU A 200 -1.78 12.11 -15.48
CA LEU A 200 -1.91 11.98 -14.02
C LEU A 200 -2.85 13.04 -13.45
N LYS A 201 -2.72 14.28 -13.92
CA LYS A 201 -3.60 15.39 -13.53
C LYS A 201 -5.05 15.14 -13.92
N GLU A 202 -5.30 14.58 -15.10
CA GLU A 202 -6.64 14.21 -15.56
C GLU A 202 -7.24 13.11 -14.67
N CYS A 203 -6.50 12.05 -14.39
CA CYS A 203 -6.93 10.97 -13.49
C CYS A 203 -7.28 11.52 -12.09
N TYR A 204 -6.42 12.38 -11.54
CA TYR A 204 -6.67 13.06 -10.28
C TYR A 204 -7.97 13.87 -10.32
N ASN A 205 -8.16 14.71 -11.34
CA ASN A 205 -9.37 15.52 -11.47
C ASN A 205 -10.65 14.68 -11.61
N ILE A 206 -10.59 13.54 -12.32
CA ILE A 206 -11.70 12.59 -12.42
C ILE A 206 -12.11 12.12 -11.01
N ILE A 207 -11.15 11.69 -10.20
CA ILE A 207 -11.40 11.21 -8.85
C ILE A 207 -11.89 12.32 -7.92
N GLN A 208 -11.32 13.53 -7.99
CA GLN A 208 -11.79 14.67 -7.19
C GLN A 208 -13.23 15.07 -7.54
N ASN A 209 -13.56 15.09 -8.84
CA ASN A 209 -14.91 15.36 -9.31
C ASN A 209 -15.90 14.29 -8.82
N GLU A 210 -15.50 13.01 -8.87
CA GLU A 210 -16.31 11.92 -8.34
C GLU A 210 -16.55 12.09 -6.84
N ILE A 211 -15.50 12.35 -6.04
CA ILE A 211 -15.61 12.57 -4.59
C ILE A 211 -16.60 13.71 -4.31
N SER A 212 -16.49 14.83 -5.04
CA SER A 212 -17.38 15.99 -4.85
C SER A 212 -18.85 15.71 -5.18
N LYS A 213 -19.12 14.75 -6.07
CA LYS A 213 -20.47 14.36 -6.50
C LYS A 213 -21.02 13.16 -5.75
N SER A 214 -20.18 12.46 -5.00
CA SER A 214 -20.55 11.21 -4.32
C SER A 214 -21.70 11.45 -3.34
N ASN A 215 -22.86 10.85 -3.61
CA ASN A 215 -24.02 10.91 -2.74
C ASN A 215 -23.99 9.72 -1.77
N ASN A 216 -23.04 9.76 -0.84
CA ASN A 216 -22.81 8.68 0.10
C ASN A 216 -23.97 8.59 1.10
N LYS A 217 -24.48 7.39 1.37
CA LYS A 217 -25.45 7.19 2.46
C LYS A 217 -24.69 7.03 3.77
N ILE A 218 -25.04 7.84 4.76
CA ILE A 218 -24.37 7.85 6.06
C ILE A 218 -25.35 7.40 7.14
N GLU A 219 -24.90 6.44 7.95
CA GLU A 219 -25.58 5.94 9.14
C GLU A 219 -24.63 6.08 10.33
N ARG A 220 -25.16 6.49 11.50
CA ARG A 220 -24.37 6.71 12.71
C ARG A 220 -24.92 5.86 13.84
N GLU A 221 -24.02 5.14 14.50
CA GLU A 221 -24.28 4.38 15.72
C GLU A 221 -23.20 4.71 16.74
N GLY A 222 -23.53 5.50 17.77
CA GLY A 222 -22.53 6.01 18.72
C GLY A 222 -21.40 6.78 18.02
N ASN A 223 -20.15 6.34 18.22
CA ASN A 223 -18.96 6.89 17.57
C ASN A 223 -18.62 6.21 16.22
N ILE A 224 -19.45 5.28 15.75
CA ILE A 224 -19.25 4.55 14.50
C ILE A 224 -20.04 5.26 13.39
N ILE A 225 -19.39 5.50 12.25
CA ILE A 225 -19.98 6.11 11.06
C ILE A 225 -19.89 5.11 9.92
N PHE A 226 -21.04 4.56 9.52
CA PHE A 226 -21.16 3.69 8.35
C PHE A 226 -21.44 4.53 7.11
N VAL A 227 -20.71 4.27 6.03
CA VAL A 227 -20.76 5.05 4.80
C VAL A 227 -20.89 4.12 3.59
N GLU A 228 -22.08 4.06 3.00
CA GLU A 228 -22.27 3.40 1.70
C GLU A 228 -21.79 4.33 0.59
N VAL A 229 -20.68 3.96 -0.05
CA VAL A 229 -20.04 4.72 -1.13
C VAL A 229 -20.55 4.21 -2.46
N ILE A 230 -21.30 5.07 -3.15
CA ILE A 230 -21.90 4.78 -4.46
C ILE A 230 -21.08 5.51 -5.52
N SER A 231 -20.18 4.79 -6.18
CA SER A 231 -19.26 5.33 -7.17
C SER A 231 -18.85 4.26 -8.18
N PRO A 232 -18.61 4.59 -9.47
CA PRO A 232 -17.97 3.68 -10.40
C PRO A 232 -16.49 3.44 -10.05
N TYR A 233 -15.88 4.28 -9.21
CA TYR A 233 -14.48 4.18 -8.80
C TYR A 233 -14.34 3.65 -7.37
N ASN A 234 -13.20 3.02 -7.07
CA ASN A 234 -12.92 2.45 -5.76
C ASN A 234 -12.45 3.50 -4.73
N ILE A 235 -13.25 4.55 -4.51
CA ILE A 235 -12.90 5.73 -3.69
C ILE A 235 -13.24 5.59 -2.19
N LYS A 236 -13.70 4.41 -1.74
CA LYS A 236 -14.19 4.20 -0.37
C LYS A 236 -13.16 4.54 0.72
N SER A 237 -11.87 4.26 0.48
CA SER A 237 -10.80 4.57 1.42
C SER A 237 -10.57 6.07 1.55
N ILE A 238 -10.68 6.82 0.44
CA ILE A 238 -10.58 8.29 0.43
C ILE A 238 -11.72 8.88 1.25
N ILE A 239 -12.95 8.42 0.98
CA ILE A 239 -14.14 8.87 1.71
C ILE A 239 -14.04 8.56 3.21
N ALA A 240 -13.55 7.37 3.58
CA ALA A 240 -13.34 7.01 4.98
C ALA A 240 -12.38 7.99 5.69
N THR A 241 -11.24 8.30 5.05
CA THR A 241 -10.24 9.23 5.59
C THR A 241 -10.82 10.64 5.72
N GLN A 242 -11.46 11.18 4.69
CA GLN A 242 -12.03 12.54 4.72
C GLN A 242 -13.12 12.70 5.79
N ILE A 243 -13.92 11.66 6.03
CA ILE A 243 -14.94 11.69 7.09
C ILE A 243 -14.25 11.61 8.46
N LEU A 244 -13.21 10.80 8.62
CA LEU A 244 -12.46 10.70 9.87
C LEU A 244 -11.77 12.02 10.25
N GLU A 245 -11.18 12.73 9.28
CA GLU A 245 -10.56 14.04 9.51
C GLU A 245 -11.53 15.06 10.12
N LYS A 246 -12.80 15.01 9.70
CA LYS A 246 -13.89 15.85 10.22
C LYS A 246 -14.52 15.31 11.52
N ASN A 247 -14.26 14.05 11.87
CA ASN A 247 -14.85 13.36 13.03
C ASN A 247 -13.74 12.58 13.77
N LYS A 248 -12.79 13.29 14.39
CA LYS A 248 -11.51 12.71 14.87
C LYS A 248 -11.69 11.54 15.84
N ASP A 249 -12.75 11.53 16.65
CA ASP A 249 -13.01 10.49 17.65
C ASP A 249 -13.86 9.32 17.10
N ALA A 250 -14.13 9.31 15.79
CA ALA A 250 -14.98 8.31 15.16
C ALA A 250 -14.22 7.06 14.68
N ILE A 251 -15.01 6.03 14.40
CA ILE A 251 -14.62 4.86 13.64
C ILE A 251 -15.43 4.88 12.35
N VAL A 252 -14.77 5.14 11.22
CA VAL A 252 -15.44 5.29 9.92
C VAL A 252 -15.36 3.97 9.16
N VAL A 253 -16.50 3.41 8.82
CA VAL A 253 -16.67 2.15 8.06
C VAL A 253 -17.25 2.51 6.69
N ALA A 254 -16.40 2.70 5.68
CA ALA A 254 -16.82 2.95 4.31
C ALA A 254 -16.89 1.65 3.51
N TYR A 255 -17.97 1.41 2.79
CA TYR A 255 -18.17 0.20 2.01
C TYR A 255 -18.78 0.50 0.65
N SER A 256 -18.37 -0.25 -0.36
CA SER A 256 -18.89 -0.13 -1.73
C SER A 256 -19.08 -1.50 -2.37
N ILE A 257 -20.01 -1.57 -3.31
CA ILE A 257 -20.30 -2.79 -4.07
C ILE A 257 -19.12 -3.08 -5.01
N PHE A 258 -18.64 -4.32 -4.99
CA PHE A 258 -17.66 -4.84 -5.94
C PHE A 258 -18.03 -6.26 -6.36
N LYS A 259 -18.50 -6.43 -7.62
CA LYS A 259 -19.08 -7.70 -8.11
C LYS A 259 -20.12 -8.21 -7.08
N ASP A 260 -20.10 -9.49 -6.71
CA ASP A 260 -21.06 -10.08 -5.76
C ASP A 260 -20.70 -9.87 -4.27
N SER A 261 -19.80 -8.93 -3.97
CA SER A 261 -19.31 -8.64 -2.63
C SER A 261 -19.39 -7.15 -2.28
N TYR A 262 -19.39 -6.85 -0.98
CA TYR A 262 -19.00 -5.53 -0.47
C TYR A 262 -17.51 -5.55 -0.13
N ASN A 263 -16.79 -4.54 -0.59
CA ASN A 263 -15.45 -4.22 -0.11
C ASN A 263 -15.57 -3.10 0.92
N ILE A 264 -14.90 -3.28 2.06
CA ILE A 264 -15.01 -2.43 3.24
C ILE A 264 -13.63 -1.84 3.55
N SER A 265 -13.58 -0.56 3.86
CA SER A 265 -12.41 0.16 4.38
C SER A 265 -12.78 0.85 5.67
N ILE A 266 -12.01 0.58 6.73
CA ILE A 266 -12.25 1.11 8.06
C ILE A 266 -11.06 1.97 8.49
N ARG A 267 -11.34 3.14 9.07
CA ARG A 267 -10.34 4.10 9.55
C ARG A 267 -10.72 4.61 10.94
N THR A 268 -9.74 4.82 11.81
CA THR A 268 -9.94 5.46 13.12
C THR A 268 -8.65 6.11 13.62
N ASN A 269 -8.79 7.15 14.45
CA ASN A 269 -7.70 7.71 15.26
C ASN A 269 -7.72 7.22 16.71
N THR A 270 -8.70 6.40 17.08
CA THR A 270 -8.83 5.84 18.44
C THR A 270 -7.79 4.75 18.69
N GLU A 271 -7.68 4.30 19.94
CA GLU A 271 -6.70 3.30 20.35
C GLU A 271 -7.11 1.84 20.04
N ILE A 272 -8.30 1.63 19.47
CA ILE A 272 -8.80 0.29 19.13
C ILE A 272 -7.90 -0.41 18.11
N ASN A 273 -7.87 -1.74 18.13
CA ASN A 273 -7.17 -2.53 17.13
C ASN A 273 -8.12 -2.98 16.02
N LEU A 274 -8.24 -2.17 14.97
CA LEU A 274 -9.12 -2.48 13.82
C LEU A 274 -8.72 -3.80 13.14
N GLY A 275 -7.43 -4.07 12.96
CA GLY A 275 -6.96 -5.30 12.32
C GLY A 275 -7.50 -6.56 12.99
N GLU A 276 -7.47 -6.62 14.32
CA GLU A 276 -8.00 -7.74 15.10
C GLU A 276 -9.53 -7.82 15.05
N ILE A 277 -10.22 -6.69 15.23
CA ILE A 277 -11.69 -6.63 15.21
C ILE A 277 -12.20 -7.07 13.84
N VAL A 278 -11.69 -6.48 12.76
CA VAL A 278 -12.14 -6.74 11.40
C VAL A 278 -11.87 -8.17 10.98
N LYS A 279 -10.74 -8.76 11.38
CA LYS A 279 -10.44 -10.18 11.11
C LYS A 279 -11.50 -11.11 11.72
N LYS A 280 -11.96 -10.83 12.95
CA LYS A 280 -13.03 -11.60 13.60
C LYS A 280 -14.37 -11.39 12.91
N VAL A 281 -14.76 -10.13 12.69
CA VAL A 281 -16.06 -9.75 12.12
C VAL A 281 -16.22 -10.27 10.68
N ALA A 282 -15.19 -10.14 9.84
CA ALA A 282 -15.22 -10.65 8.48
C ALA A 282 -15.39 -12.18 8.45
N LYS A 283 -14.72 -12.90 9.37
CA LYS A 283 -14.87 -14.35 9.51
C LYS A 283 -16.29 -14.77 9.90
N VAL A 284 -16.94 -14.04 10.80
CA VAL A 284 -18.37 -14.24 11.15
C VAL A 284 -19.27 -14.10 9.92
N CYS A 285 -18.92 -13.18 9.02
CA CYS A 285 -19.65 -12.95 7.77
C CYS A 285 -19.30 -13.95 6.65
N GLY A 286 -18.41 -14.93 6.91
CA GLY A 286 -17.92 -15.85 5.89
C GLY A 286 -17.09 -15.17 4.80
N GLY A 287 -16.47 -14.03 5.13
CA GLY A 287 -15.57 -13.28 4.26
C GLY A 287 -14.17 -13.19 4.84
N ASP A 288 -13.34 -12.37 4.20
CA ASP A 288 -11.94 -12.15 4.58
C ASP A 288 -11.74 -10.72 5.05
N GLY A 289 -10.88 -10.52 6.05
CA GLY A 289 -10.60 -9.19 6.57
C GLY A 289 -9.39 -9.16 7.49
N GLY A 290 -8.83 -7.96 7.64
CA GLY A 290 -7.65 -7.71 8.45
C GLY A 290 -7.07 -6.32 8.16
N GLY A 291 -5.86 -6.09 8.66
CA GLY A 291 -5.13 -4.85 8.44
C GLY A 291 -4.35 -4.41 9.68
N HIS A 292 -4.05 -3.13 9.73
CA HIS A 292 -3.33 -2.49 10.82
C HIS A 292 -4.28 -2.00 11.91
N ARG A 293 -3.68 -1.52 13.00
CA ARG A 293 -4.40 -1.03 14.18
C ARG A 293 -5.38 0.12 13.85
N LYS A 294 -4.96 1.08 13.00
CA LYS A 294 -5.74 2.28 12.62
C LYS A 294 -6.43 2.22 11.26
N ALA A 295 -6.11 1.21 10.44
CA ALA A 295 -6.65 1.04 9.11
C ALA A 295 -6.81 -0.45 8.80
N ALA A 296 -8.04 -0.87 8.49
CA ALA A 296 -8.35 -2.25 8.15
C ALA A 296 -9.29 -2.32 6.95
N GLY A 297 -9.41 -3.51 6.36
CA GLY A 297 -10.32 -3.78 5.27
C GLY A 297 -10.95 -5.16 5.37
N ALA A 298 -12.10 -5.33 4.74
CA ALA A 298 -12.79 -6.61 4.64
C ALA A 298 -13.49 -6.76 3.29
N ARG A 299 -13.74 -8.00 2.91
CA ARG A 299 -14.55 -8.39 1.77
C ARG A 299 -15.58 -9.41 2.22
N ILE A 300 -16.86 -9.08 2.06
CA ILE A 300 -17.99 -9.91 2.49
C ILE A 300 -19.02 -10.04 1.37
N LYS A 301 -19.88 -11.07 1.42
CA LYS A 301 -21.02 -11.18 0.48
C LYS A 301 -22.03 -10.05 0.72
N ARG A 302 -22.74 -9.65 -0.35
CA ARG A 302 -23.69 -8.51 -0.28
C ARG A 302 -24.79 -8.68 0.77
N ASP A 303 -25.29 -9.89 0.94
CA ASP A 303 -26.35 -10.24 1.91
C ASP A 303 -25.89 -10.21 3.37
N LYS A 304 -24.60 -9.93 3.63
CA LYS A 304 -24.00 -9.95 4.97
C LYS A 304 -23.73 -8.57 5.55
N ILE A 305 -24.07 -7.47 4.86
CA ILE A 305 -23.73 -6.13 5.33
C ILE A 305 -24.36 -5.79 6.69
N GLU A 306 -25.62 -6.15 6.92
CA GLU A 306 -26.29 -5.87 8.20
C GLU A 306 -25.69 -6.71 9.34
N ILE A 307 -25.40 -7.99 9.08
CA ILE A 307 -24.68 -8.87 10.03
C ILE A 307 -23.30 -8.30 10.36
N PHE A 308 -22.60 -7.74 9.36
CA PHE A 308 -21.30 -7.11 9.55
C PHE A 308 -21.41 -5.89 10.47
N LYS A 309 -22.40 -5.00 10.24
CA LYS A 309 -22.62 -3.82 11.08
C LYS A 309 -22.87 -4.21 12.53
N GLU A 310 -23.82 -5.11 12.78
CA GLU A 310 -24.16 -5.60 14.12
C GLU A 310 -22.96 -6.22 14.83
N ALA A 311 -22.25 -7.13 14.16
CA ALA A 311 -21.07 -7.78 14.73
C ALA A 311 -19.92 -6.79 14.98
N PHE A 312 -19.76 -5.78 14.11
CA PHE A 312 -18.74 -4.75 14.28
C PHE A 312 -19.04 -3.85 15.48
N ILE A 313 -20.28 -3.39 15.62
CA ILE A 313 -20.73 -2.60 16.79
C ILE A 313 -20.44 -3.38 18.07
N PHE A 314 -20.87 -4.64 18.15
CA PHE A 314 -20.67 -5.50 19.32
C PHE A 314 -19.18 -5.65 19.69
N GLU A 315 -18.30 -5.93 18.73
CA GLU A 315 -16.87 -6.08 18.99
C GLU A 315 -16.21 -4.77 19.45
N VAL A 316 -16.61 -3.63 18.88
CA VAL A 316 -16.12 -2.30 19.31
C VAL A 316 -16.56 -2.00 20.75
N GLU A 317 -17.84 -2.21 21.08
CA GLU A 317 -18.35 -2.01 22.45
C GLU A 317 -17.71 -2.95 23.46
N SER A 318 -17.54 -4.23 23.11
CA SER A 318 -16.85 -5.22 23.94
C SER A 318 -15.40 -4.83 24.21
N PHE A 319 -14.71 -4.26 23.21
CA PHE A 319 -13.36 -3.74 23.38
C PHE A 319 -13.35 -2.56 24.36
N LEU A 320 -14.21 -1.56 24.17
CA LEU A 320 -14.27 -0.38 25.04
C LEU A 320 -14.63 -0.74 26.49
N ASN A 321 -15.57 -1.67 26.70
CA ASN A 321 -15.98 -2.14 28.03
C ASN A 321 -14.86 -2.90 28.77
N LYS A 322 -13.93 -3.55 28.06
CA LYS A 322 -12.75 -4.12 28.71
C LYS A 322 -11.87 -3.02 29.31
N PHE A 323 -11.67 -1.90 28.63
CA PHE A 323 -10.83 -0.81 29.16
C PHE A 323 -11.45 -0.11 30.38
N ILE A 324 -12.78 0.00 30.45
CA ILE A 324 -13.47 0.60 31.60
C ILE A 324 -13.35 -0.28 32.86
N ASN A 325 -13.34 -1.61 32.71
CA ASN A 325 -13.23 -2.53 33.85
C ASN A 325 -11.81 -2.74 34.39
N TYR A 326 -10.79 -2.15 33.75
CA TYR A 326 -9.38 -2.19 34.18
C TYR A 326 -8.81 -0.80 34.54
N ALA A 327 -9.65 0.24 34.56
CA ALA A 327 -9.32 1.60 35.01
C ALA A 327 -9.84 1.84 36.43
#